data_AF-A0A849ZXQ9-F1
#
_entry.id   AF-A0A849ZXQ9-F1
#
_cell.length_a   1.000
_cell.length_b   1.000
_cell.length_c   1.000
_cell.angle_alpha   90.00
_cell.angle_beta   90.00
_cell.angle_gamma   90.00
#
_symmetry.space_group_name_H-M   'P 1'
#
loop_
_entity.id
_entity.type
_entity.pdbx_description
1 polymer ?
#
loop_
_entity_poly.entity_id
_entity_poly.type
_entity_poly.pdbx_seq_one_letter_code
_entity_poly.pdbx_strand_id
1 'polypeptide(L)' 'MKTFVIYYKYHVEGEKNPGPVRHYKLQADDERQAEQLLRRFANYKGLEVLRIERVA' A
#
# COMPACT_ATOMS: atom_id res chain seq x y z
N MET A 1 2.47 14.12 -12.43
CA MET A 1 2.32 13.42 -11.13
C MET A 1 0.93 13.66 -10.56
N LYS A 2 0.33 12.62 -9.99
CA LYS A 2 -0.98 12.60 -9.34
C LYS A 2 -0.78 12.08 -7.93
N THR A 3 -1.70 12.44 -7.03
CA THR A 3 -1.66 11.93 -5.66
C THR A 3 -2.51 10.67 -5.57
N PHE A 4 -2.01 9.64 -4.91
CA PHE A 4 -2.72 8.39 -4.66
C PHE A 4 -2.76 8.10 -3.17
N VAL A 5 -3.89 7.57 -2.70
CA VAL A 5 -4.04 6.99 -1.37
C VAL A 5 -4.21 5.49 -1.55
N ILE A 6 -3.30 4.73 -0.94
CA ILE A 6 -3.28 3.27 -1.05
C ILE A 6 -3.62 2.68 0.31
N TYR A 7 -4.66 1.86 0.36
CA TYR A 7 -5.06 1.10 1.52
C TYR A 7 -4.48 -0.30 1.43
N TYR A 8 -3.79 -0.74 2.47
CA TYR A 8 -3.15 -2.05 2.51
C TYR A 8 -3.21 -2.66 3.91
N LYS A 9 -3.07 -3.98 3.95
CA LYS A 9 -2.77 -4.75 5.16
C LYS A 9 -1.41 -5.41 4.99
N TYR A 10 -0.84 -5.85 6.10
CA TYR A 10 0.35 -6.68 6.08
C TYR A 10 0.14 -7.89 6.99
N HIS A 11 0.72 -9.01 6.58
CA HIS A 11 0.82 -10.20 7.41
C HIS A 11 2.27 -10.38 7.86
N VAL A 12 2.46 -10.58 9.17
CA VAL A 12 3.75 -10.94 9.74
C VAL A 12 3.76 -12.44 9.93
N GLU A 13 4.80 -13.11 9.43
CA GLU A 13 4.97 -14.55 9.61
C GLU A 13 5.07 -14.88 11.12
N GLY A 14 4.13 -15.68 11.63
CA GLY A 14 4.00 -15.98 13.06
C GLY A 14 2.83 -15.27 13.76
N GLU A 15 2.25 -14.23 13.17
CA GLU A 15 0.97 -13.67 13.66
C GLU A 15 -0.21 -14.43 13.03
N LYS A 16 -1.23 -14.75 13.83
CA LYS A 16 -2.46 -15.42 13.35
C LYS A 16 -3.45 -14.45 12.67
N ASN A 17 -3.33 -13.16 12.94
CA ASN A 17 -4.25 -12.15 12.46
C ASN A 17 -3.49 -11.18 11.55
N PRO A 18 -4.05 -10.79 10.39
CA PRO A 18 -3.47 -9.72 9.59
C PRO A 18 -3.47 -8.42 10.38
N GLY A 19 -2.43 -7.60 10.18
CA GLY A 19 -2.32 -6.29 10.78
C GLY A 19 -3.48 -5.36 10.41
N PRO A 20 -3.65 -4.24 11.14
CA PRO A 20 -4.72 -3.28 10.86
C PRO A 20 -4.59 -2.72 9.45
N VAL A 21 -5.72 -2.29 8.87
CA VAL A 21 -5.71 -1.54 7.61
C VAL A 21 -4.92 -0.26 7.81
N ARG A 22 -3.91 -0.04 6.97
CA ARG A 22 -3.15 1.21 6.89
C ARG A 22 -3.43 1.88 5.56
N HIS A 23 -3.28 3.20 5.54
CA HIS A 23 -3.28 3.98 4.30
C HIS A 23 -1.94 4.68 4.13
N TYR A 24 -1.50 4.84 2.88
CA TYR A 24 -0.31 5.60 2.54
C TYR A 24 -0.61 6.53 1.38
N LYS A 25 -0.29 7.81 1.55
CA LYS A 25 -0.49 8.85 0.55
C LYS A 25 0.85 9.15 -0.12
N LEU A 26 0.92 9.01 -1.44
CA LEU A 26 2.13 9.29 -2.21
C LEU A 26 1.80 9.93 -3.55
N GLN A 27 2.82 10.48 -4.20
CA GLN A 27 2.72 10.97 -5.57
C GLN A 27 3.30 9.95 -6.55
N ALA A 28 2.57 9.68 -7.62
CA ALA A 28 2.98 8.79 -8.70
C ALA A 28 2.35 9.23 -10.04
N ASP A 29 2.83 8.70 -11.15
CA ASP A 29 2.31 8.98 -12.49
C ASP A 29 1.03 8.18 -12.79
N ASP A 30 0.98 6.96 -12.27
CA ASP A 30 -0.13 6.01 -12.38
C ASP A 30 -0.23 5.09 -11.14
N GLU A 31 -1.30 4.28 -11.09
CA GLU A 31 -1.57 3.35 -9.99
C GLU A 31 -0.51 2.26 -9.83
N ARG A 32 0.10 1.83 -10.95
CA ARG A 32 1.11 0.76 -10.95
C ARG A 32 2.42 1.26 -10.32
N GLN A 33 2.84 2.48 -10.68
CA GLN A 33 3.98 3.13 -10.06
C GLN A 33 3.69 3.42 -8.58
N ALA A 34 2.45 3.79 -8.23
CA ALA A 34 2.03 3.99 -6.86
C ALA A 34 2.16 2.71 -6.01
N GLU A 35 1.71 1.57 -6.54
CA GLU A 35 1.86 0.26 -5.88
C GLU A 35 3.33 -0.14 -5.71
N GLN A 36 4.16 0.03 -6.74
CA GLN A 36 5.59 -0.29 -6.66
C GLN A 36 6.30 0.53 -5.59
N LEU A 37 5.99 1.83 -5.50
CA LEU A 37 6.52 2.69 -4.45
C LEU A 37 6.07 2.20 -3.07
N LEU A 38 4.79 1.89 -2.89
CA LEU A 38 4.29 1.33 -1.62
C LEU A 38 5.06 0.07 -1.23
N ARG A 39 5.20 -0.90 -2.14
CA ARG A 39 5.92 -2.15 -1.86
C ARG A 39 7.37 -1.90 -1.44
N ARG A 40 8.03 -0.92 -2.07
CA ARG A 40 9.40 -0.52 -1.74
C ARG A 40 9.50 0.16 -0.37
N PHE A 41 8.54 1.01 -0.01
CA PHE A 41 8.55 1.73 1.27
C PHE A 41 8.09 0.87 2.45
N ALA A 42 7.05 0.08 2.26
CA ALA A 42 6.44 -0.69 3.33
C ALA A 42 7.24 -1.95 3.67
N ASN A 43 7.97 -2.53 2.71
CA ASN A 43 8.91 -3.66 2.90
C ASN A 43 8.34 -4.83 3.73
N TYR A 44 7.03 -5.06 3.68
CA TYR A 44 6.39 -6.19 4.36
C TYR A 44 6.24 -7.37 3.39
N LYS A 45 6.70 -8.57 3.79
CA LYS A 45 6.59 -9.79 2.98
C LYS A 45 5.13 -10.21 2.72
N GLY A 46 4.22 -9.93 3.65
CA GLY A 46 2.78 -10.24 3.53
C GLY A 46 1.92 -9.03 3.16
N LEU A 47 2.43 -8.08 2.36
CA LEU A 47 1.68 -6.89 2.00
C LEU A 47 0.56 -7.20 1.01
N GLU A 48 -0.67 -6.88 1.41
CA GLU A 48 -1.88 -7.03 0.62
C GLU A 48 -2.46 -5.63 0.34
N VAL A 49 -2.49 -5.24 -0.93
CA VAL A 49 -3.13 -3.98 -1.34
C VAL A 49 -4.63 -4.22 -1.47
N LEU A 50 -5.41 -3.44 -0.73
CA LEU A 50 -6.86 -3.54 -0.73
C LEU A 50 -7.49 -2.58 -1.74
N ARG A 51 -6.95 -1.36 -1.85
CA ARG A 51 -7.50 -0.31 -2.70
C ARG A 51 -6.48 0.75 -3.02
N ILE A 52 -6.51 1.27 -4.24
CA ILE A 52 -5.76 2.46 -4.66
C ILE A 52 -6.78 3.49 -5.12
N GLU A 53 -6.74 4.69 -4.53
CA GLU A 53 -7.62 5.80 -4.86
C GLU A 53 -6.78 6.97 -5.36
N ARG A 54 -7.06 7.45 -6.58
CA ARG A 54 -6.48 8.71 -7.06
C ARG A 54 -7.18 9.87 -6.37
N VAL A 55 -6.40 10.71 -5.71
CA VAL A 55 -6.87 11.98 -5.15
C VAL A 55 -6.63 13.07 -6.21
N ALA A 56 -7.71 13.77 -6.55
CA ALA A 56 -7.72 14.86 -7.53
C ALA A 56 -6.82 16.02 -7.09
#